data_AF-A0A7S0BN05-F1
#
_entry.id   AF-A0A7S0BN05-F1
#
_cell.length_a   1.000
_cell.length_b   1.000
_cell.length_c   1.000
_cell.angle_alpha   90.00
_cell.angle_beta   90.00
_cell.angle_gamma   90.00
#
_symmetry.space_group_name_H-M   'P 1'
#
loop_
_entity.id
_entity.type
_entity.pdbx_description
1 polymer ?
#
loop_
_entity_poly.entity_id
_entity_poly.type
_entity_poly.pdbx_seq_one_letter_code
_entity_poly.pdbx_strand_id
1 'polypeptide(L)'
;VDDNEYQMVLIAAPAMLNAGFSREVFQKWRSDERNLVALPGFGYSDGSKGMESGYRCRIRNYSLSAHADAMGLFQLVRKLRPKKVVLVHGEDRPIESLEKLLKSDLGIGVKSPRTGDKVSLSRFENHVHYPDN
;
A
#
# COMPACT_ATOMS: atom_id res chain seq x y z
N VAL A 1 -19.13 -37.71 -19.26
CA VAL A 1 -18.34 -36.59 -19.80
C VAL A 1 -17.43 -36.18 -18.66
N ASP A 2 -16.13 -36.44 -18.80
CA ASP A 2 -15.12 -36.05 -17.81
C ASP A 2 -15.10 -34.53 -17.69
N ASP A 3 -15.38 -34.02 -16.49
CA ASP A 3 -15.63 -32.60 -16.25
C ASP A 3 -14.37 -31.81 -15.85
N ASN A 4 -13.14 -32.32 -16.04
CA ASN A 4 -11.96 -31.72 -15.39
C ASN A 4 -10.62 -31.77 -16.14
N GLU A 5 -10.54 -31.31 -17.39
CA GLU A 5 -9.25 -31.10 -18.08
C GLU A 5 -9.04 -29.71 -18.71
N TYR A 6 -9.91 -28.73 -18.46
CA TYR A 6 -9.71 -27.40 -19.01
C TYR A 6 -9.04 -26.46 -18.01
N GLN A 7 -7.93 -25.83 -18.43
CA GLN A 7 -7.36 -24.70 -17.71
C GLN A 7 -8.37 -23.56 -17.71
N MET A 8 -8.66 -23.01 -16.53
CA MET A 8 -9.62 -21.92 -16.37
C MET A 8 -9.00 -20.75 -15.62
N VAL A 9 -9.45 -19.54 -15.94
CA VAL A 9 -9.11 -18.32 -15.20
C VAL A 9 -10.37 -17.84 -14.50
N LEU A 10 -10.31 -17.75 -13.17
CA LEU A 10 -11.35 -17.15 -12.36
C LEU A 10 -10.87 -15.82 -11.78
N ILE A 11 -11.67 -14.77 -12.00
CA ILE A 11 -11.52 -13.48 -11.34
C ILE A 11 -12.65 -13.37 -10.33
N ALA A 12 -12.32 -13.29 -9.04
CA ALA A 12 -13.30 -13.27 -7.95
C ALA A 12 -12.96 -12.19 -6.92
N ALA A 13 -14.01 -11.56 -6.36
CA ALA A 13 -13.91 -10.62 -5.26
C ALA A 13 -14.34 -11.28 -3.93
N PRO A 14 -13.93 -10.75 -2.77
CA PRO A 14 -12.97 -9.66 -2.55
C PRO A 14 -11.49 -10.08 -2.71
N ALA A 15 -10.63 -9.14 -3.11
CA ALA A 15 -9.20 -9.38 -3.34
C ALA A 15 -8.41 -9.79 -2.08
N MET A 16 -8.90 -9.45 -0.89
CA MET A 16 -8.23 -9.73 0.38
C MET A 16 -8.45 -11.16 0.91
N LEU A 17 -9.28 -11.98 0.24
CA LEU A 17 -9.64 -13.35 0.66
C LEU A 17 -10.17 -13.45 2.10
N ASN A 18 -10.66 -12.36 2.67
CA ASN A 18 -11.16 -12.31 4.04
C ASN A 18 -12.56 -12.95 4.18
N ALA A 19 -13.38 -12.90 3.14
CA ALA A 19 -14.73 -13.45 3.10
C ALA A 19 -15.20 -13.68 1.65
N GLY A 20 -16.39 -14.24 1.47
CA GLY A 20 -17.10 -14.30 0.19
C GLY A 20 -16.56 -15.34 -0.80
N PHE A 21 -17.00 -15.20 -2.05
CA PHE A 21 -16.79 -16.18 -3.10
C PHE A 21 -15.30 -16.44 -3.42
N SER A 22 -14.46 -15.40 -3.42
CA SER A 22 -13.02 -15.59 -3.63
C SER A 22 -12.38 -16.47 -2.55
N ARG A 23 -12.81 -16.34 -1.28
CA ARG A 23 -12.34 -17.19 -0.18
C ARG A 23 -12.82 -18.63 -0.32
N GLU A 24 -14.08 -18.85 -0.68
CA GLU A 24 -14.64 -20.19 -0.90
C GLU A 24 -13.91 -20.95 -2.00
N VAL A 25 -13.63 -20.29 -3.12
CA VAL A 25 -12.88 -20.90 -4.23
C VAL A 25 -11.43 -21.13 -3.84
N PHE A 26 -10.78 -20.16 -3.19
CA PHE A 26 -9.43 -20.35 -2.67
C PHE A 26 -9.34 -21.58 -1.75
N GLN A 27 -10.32 -21.77 -0.85
CA GLN A 27 -10.35 -22.92 0.05
C GLN A 27 -10.38 -24.27 -0.67
N LYS A 28 -11.09 -24.35 -1.81
CA LYS A 28 -11.17 -25.55 -2.65
C LYS A 28 -9.90 -25.76 -3.48
N TRP A 29 -9.31 -24.69 -3.98
CA TRP A 29 -8.22 -24.75 -4.96
C TRP A 29 -6.82 -24.80 -4.33
N ARG A 30 -6.69 -24.40 -3.05
CA ARG A 30 -5.39 -24.33 -2.35
C ARG A 30 -4.61 -25.65 -2.28
N SER A 31 -5.29 -26.79 -2.38
CA SER A 31 -4.73 -28.12 -2.17
C SER A 31 -4.12 -28.73 -3.43
N ASP A 32 -4.30 -28.11 -4.60
CA ASP A 32 -3.73 -28.58 -5.87
C ASP A 32 -2.53 -27.71 -6.27
N GLU A 33 -1.38 -28.33 -6.48
CA GLU A 33 -0.11 -27.67 -6.82
C GLU A 33 -0.08 -27.08 -8.23
N ARG A 34 -0.98 -27.54 -9.10
CA ARG A 34 -1.12 -27.01 -10.47
C ARG A 34 -1.73 -25.61 -10.45
N ASN A 35 -2.49 -25.27 -9.40
CA ASN A 35 -3.18 -24.00 -9.29
C ASN A 35 -2.22 -22.83 -9.00
N LEU A 36 -2.56 -21.67 -9.54
CA LEU A 36 -1.94 -20.38 -9.24
C LEU A 36 -3.00 -19.41 -8.71
N VAL A 37 -2.73 -18.83 -7.55
CA VAL A 37 -3.53 -17.75 -6.96
C VAL A 37 -2.75 -16.45 -7.12
N ALA A 38 -3.25 -15.54 -7.95
CA ALA A 38 -2.67 -14.23 -8.18
C ALA A 38 -3.44 -13.16 -7.38
N LEU A 39 -2.77 -12.52 -6.42
CA LEU A 39 -3.37 -11.50 -5.55
C LEU A 39 -2.95 -10.10 -6.02
N PRO A 40 -3.89 -9.24 -6.46
CA PRO A 40 -3.56 -7.99 -7.16
C PRO A 40 -3.27 -6.79 -6.24
N GLY A 41 -3.10 -6.95 -4.92
CA GLY A 41 -2.87 -5.78 -4.06
C GLY A 41 -2.32 -6.10 -2.67
N PHE A 42 -2.02 -5.03 -1.94
CA PHE A 42 -1.71 -5.08 -0.51
C PHE A 42 -2.99 -5.37 0.28
N GLY A 43 -2.94 -6.35 1.17
CA GLY A 43 -4.09 -6.73 1.98
C GLY A 43 -4.16 -8.21 2.31
N TYR A 44 -3.40 -9.06 1.60
CA TYR A 44 -3.09 -10.39 2.11
C TYR A 44 -1.78 -10.34 2.92
N SER A 45 -1.82 -9.58 4.02
CA SER A 45 -0.83 -9.67 5.09
C SER A 45 -1.31 -10.67 6.13
N ASP A 46 -1.50 -11.93 5.75
CA ASP A 46 -1.53 -13.03 6.71
C ASP A 46 -0.69 -14.22 6.27
N GLY A 47 0.52 -13.89 5.83
CA GLY A 47 1.65 -14.81 5.91
C GLY A 47 2.32 -14.82 7.30
N SER A 48 1.68 -14.30 8.36
CA SER A 48 2.36 -14.13 9.65
C SER A 48 1.61 -14.57 10.92
N LYS A 49 0.29 -14.82 10.96
CA LYS A 49 -0.36 -15.47 12.12
C LYS A 49 -1.63 -16.24 11.75
N GLY A 50 -1.53 -17.24 10.88
CA GLY A 50 -2.67 -18.13 10.62
C GLY A 50 -2.69 -18.89 9.31
N MET A 51 -1.58 -18.92 8.55
CA MET A 51 -1.45 -19.80 7.40
C MET A 51 -1.36 -21.24 7.89
N GLU A 52 -2.52 -21.91 8.00
CA GLU A 52 -2.57 -23.35 8.22
C GLU A 52 -1.61 -24.04 7.25
N SER A 53 -0.59 -24.68 7.81
CA SER A 53 0.29 -25.61 7.11
C SER A 53 -0.55 -26.56 6.24
N GLY A 54 -0.59 -26.36 4.92
CA GLY A 54 -1.39 -27.22 4.03
C GLY A 54 -1.78 -26.71 2.65
N TYR A 55 -1.33 -25.53 2.20
CA TYR A 55 -1.52 -25.11 0.81
C TYR A 55 -0.43 -25.71 -0.08
N ARG A 56 -0.82 -26.29 -1.22
CA ARG A 56 0.09 -26.80 -2.26
C ARG A 56 0.11 -25.93 -3.52
N CYS A 57 -0.92 -25.09 -3.73
CA CYS A 57 -0.97 -24.17 -4.86
C CYS A 57 0.12 -23.10 -4.78
N ARG A 58 0.50 -22.55 -5.94
CA ARG A 58 1.41 -21.38 -6.00
C ARG A 58 0.63 -20.10 -5.70
N ILE A 59 1.15 -19.25 -4.83
CA ILE A 59 0.57 -17.93 -4.53
C ILE A 59 1.55 -16.84 -5.01
N ARG A 60 1.07 -15.88 -5.79
CA ARG A 60 1.85 -14.72 -6.24
C ARG A 60 1.13 -13.42 -5.93
N ASN A 61 1.80 -12.54 -5.20
CA ASN A 61 1.36 -11.18 -4.96
C ASN A 61 1.86 -10.28 -6.10
N TYR A 62 0.92 -9.61 -6.76
CA TYR A 62 1.20 -8.55 -7.73
C TYR A 62 0.74 -7.24 -7.12
N SER A 63 1.66 -6.30 -6.90
CA SER A 63 1.32 -5.00 -6.35
C SER A 63 0.71 -4.11 -7.44
N LEU A 64 -0.57 -4.35 -7.79
CA LEU A 64 -1.35 -3.45 -8.65
C LEU A 64 -1.97 -2.33 -7.80
N SER A 65 -1.20 -1.76 -6.87
CA SER A 65 -1.68 -0.67 -6.03
C SER A 65 -1.81 0.60 -6.86
N ALA A 66 -2.99 1.21 -6.88
CA ALA A 66 -3.18 2.58 -7.38
C ALA A 66 -2.55 3.65 -6.46
N HIS A 67 -1.88 3.24 -5.38
CA HIS A 67 -1.14 4.12 -4.49
C HIS A 67 0.13 4.63 -5.18
N ALA A 68 0.40 5.93 -5.05
CA ALA A 68 1.63 6.51 -5.54
C ALA A 68 2.84 5.86 -4.85
N ASP A 69 3.79 5.40 -5.64
CA ASP A 69 5.06 4.88 -5.13
C ASP A 69 5.93 6.01 -4.53
N ALA A 70 7.03 5.63 -3.89
CA ALA A 70 7.94 6.58 -3.26
C ALA A 70 8.50 7.62 -4.24
N MET A 71 8.72 7.24 -5.51
CA MET A 71 9.23 8.14 -6.54
C MET A 71 8.18 9.15 -7.01
N GLY A 72 6.93 8.71 -7.19
CA GLY A 72 5.80 9.58 -7.50
C GLY A 72 5.56 10.60 -6.40
N LEU A 73 5.58 10.17 -5.13
CA LEU A 73 5.48 11.08 -3.98
C LEU A 73 6.67 12.05 -3.92
N PHE A 74 7.89 11.57 -4.13
CA PHE A 74 9.08 12.42 -4.17
C PHE A 74 8.98 13.50 -5.25
N GLN A 75 8.61 13.12 -6.47
CA GLN A 75 8.44 14.06 -7.58
C GLN A 75 7.33 15.08 -7.30
N LEU A 76 6.24 14.65 -6.67
CA LEU A 76 5.16 15.53 -6.26
C LEU A 76 5.65 16.58 -5.25
N VAL A 77 6.35 16.16 -4.19
CA VAL A 77 6.93 17.08 -3.19
C VAL A 77 7.93 18.03 -3.84
N ARG A 78 8.79 17.53 -4.74
CA ARG A 78 9.75 18.36 -5.49
C ARG A 78 9.05 19.43 -6.34
N LYS A 79 7.94 19.08 -7.00
CA LYS A 79 7.15 20.01 -7.82
C LYS A 79 6.44 21.06 -6.97
N LEU A 80 5.83 20.66 -5.86
CA LEU A 80 5.04 21.54 -5.00
C LEU A 80 5.90 22.42 -4.08
N ARG A 81 7.15 22.04 -3.82
CA ARG A 81 8.10 22.74 -2.92
C ARG A 81 7.47 23.17 -1.58
N PRO A 82 6.77 22.27 -0.86
CA PRO A 82 6.15 22.63 0.40
C PRO A 82 7.22 22.96 1.45
N LYS A 83 6.91 23.86 2.40
CA LYS A 83 7.86 24.22 3.47
C LYS A 83 8.02 23.13 4.53
N LYS A 84 6.99 22.29 4.72
CA LYS A 84 6.95 21.16 5.64
C LYS A 84 6.14 20.02 5.04
N VAL A 85 6.54 18.77 5.29
CA VAL A 85 5.82 17.55 4.90
C VAL A 85 5.55 16.72 6.15
N VAL A 86 4.35 16.15 6.24
CA VAL A 86 3.99 15.20 7.31
C VAL A 86 3.59 13.89 6.66
N LEU A 87 4.34 12.82 6.94
CA LEU A 87 4.09 11.48 6.43
C LEU A 87 3.20 10.73 7.42
N VAL A 88 2.08 10.21 6.92
CA VAL A 88 1.07 9.45 7.68
C VAL A 88 0.59 8.27 6.84
N HIS A 89 -0.15 7.34 7.45
CA HIS A 89 -0.79 6.20 6.76
C HIS A 89 0.17 5.42 5.86
N GLY A 90 1.20 4.84 6.47
CA GLY A 90 2.16 3.94 5.82
C GLY A 90 2.84 3.06 6.85
N GLU A 91 3.48 1.99 6.41
CA GLU A 91 4.31 1.15 7.27
C GLU A 91 5.57 1.91 7.72
N ASP A 92 6.08 1.57 8.90
CA ASP A 92 7.22 2.26 9.53
C ASP A 92 8.44 2.33 8.59
N ARG A 93 8.85 1.21 7.99
CA ARG A 93 10.05 1.16 7.12
C ARG A 93 9.92 2.00 5.85
N PRO A 94 8.83 1.91 5.05
CA PRO A 94 8.58 2.82 3.93
C PRO A 94 8.54 4.29 4.33
N ILE A 95 7.88 4.64 5.44
CA ILE A 95 7.82 6.03 5.92
C ILE A 95 9.21 6.54 6.25
N GLU A 96 10.01 5.79 7.02
CA GLU A 96 11.38 6.18 7.37
C GLU A 96 12.27 6.36 6.12
N SER A 97 12.09 5.48 5.13
CA SER A 97 12.85 5.54 3.87
C SER A 97 12.49 6.78 3.06
N LEU A 98 11.20 7.09 2.92
CA LEU A 98 10.73 8.27 2.21
C LEU A 98 11.10 9.57 2.95
N GLU A 99 11.04 9.56 4.29
CA GLU A 99 11.47 10.69 5.11
C GLU A 99 12.94 11.02 4.89
N LYS A 100 13.81 10.02 4.92
CA LYS A 100 15.26 10.19 4.65
C LYS A 100 15.51 10.74 3.26
N LEU A 101 14.83 10.20 2.25
CA LEU A 101 14.95 10.66 0.86
C LEU A 101 14.54 12.14 0.72
N LEU A 102 13.40 12.52 1.27
CA LEU A 102 12.91 13.90 1.20
C LEU A 102 13.79 14.89 1.99
N LYS A 103 14.35 14.47 3.13
CA LYS A 103 15.28 15.30 3.91
C LYS A 103 16.63 15.48 3.21
N SER A 104 17.21 14.40 2.68
CA SER A 104 18.54 14.42 2.05
C SER A 104 18.54 15.16 0.71
N ASP A 105 17.57 14.89 -0.16
CA ASP A 105 17.61 15.42 -1.53
C ASP A 105 16.92 16.79 -1.67
N LEU A 106 15.90 17.09 -0.85
CA LEU A 106 15.12 18.33 -0.97
C LEU A 106 15.34 19.31 0.20
N GLY A 107 15.99 18.88 1.29
CA GLY A 107 16.22 19.72 2.46
C GLY A 107 14.94 20.19 3.16
N ILE A 108 13.81 19.50 2.94
CA ILE A 108 12.51 19.90 3.49
C ILE A 108 12.35 19.38 4.92
N GLY A 109 11.70 20.17 5.77
CA GLY A 109 11.30 19.72 7.10
C GLY A 109 10.22 18.64 7.02
N VAL A 110 10.61 17.37 7.16
CA VAL A 110 9.68 16.23 7.16
C VAL A 110 9.47 15.71 8.59
N LYS A 111 8.22 15.38 8.92
CA LYS A 111 7.81 14.73 10.17
C LYS A 111 7.03 13.44 9.89
N SER A 112 7.24 12.41 10.69
CA SER A 112 6.55 11.11 10.61
C SER A 112 5.90 10.78 11.97
N PRO A 113 4.83 11.49 12.36
CA PRO A 113 4.17 11.26 13.66
C PRO A 113 3.56 9.87 13.74
N ARG A 114 3.61 9.27 14.92
CA ARG A 114 2.87 8.05 15.25
C ARG A 114 1.43 8.39 15.64
N THR A 115 0.56 7.38 15.59
CA THR A 115 -0.83 7.52 16.06
C THR A 115 -0.84 8.03 17.50
N GLY A 116 -1.47 9.19 17.72
CA GLY A 116 -1.54 9.86 19.02
C GLY A 116 -0.55 11.02 19.20
N ASP A 117 0.44 11.17 18.31
CA ASP A 117 1.38 12.28 18.37
C ASP A 117 0.72 13.60 17.95
N LYS A 118 1.12 14.70 18.59
CA LYS A 118 0.69 16.06 18.24
C LYS A 118 1.74 16.73 17.36
N VAL A 119 1.35 17.17 16.17
CA VAL A 119 2.22 17.95 15.28
C VAL A 119 1.77 19.41 15.25
N SER A 120 2.59 20.30 15.84
CA SER A 120 2.38 21.74 15.70
C SER A 120 2.79 22.22 14.30
N LEU A 121 1.79 22.63 13.53
CA LEU A 121 1.97 23.36 12.28
C LEU A 121 1.88 24.85 12.64
N SER A 122 3.02 25.50 12.88
CA SER A 122 3.06 26.95 13.05
C SER A 122 2.50 27.61 11.79
N ARG A 123 1.37 28.31 11.93
CA ARG A 123 0.68 29.06 10.87
C ARG A 123 1.64 30.10 10.30
N PHE A 124 1.63 30.29 8.98
CA PHE A 124 2.26 31.47 8.39
C PHE A 124 1.52 32.71 8.87
N GLU A 125 2.23 33.67 9.46
CA GLU A 125 1.75 35.05 9.47
C GLU A 125 1.68 35.49 8.01
N ASN A 126 0.45 35.61 7.50
CA ASN A 126 0.20 36.22 6.22
C ASN A 126 0.45 37.73 6.37
N HIS A 127 1.70 38.18 6.18
CA HIS A 127 1.97 39.58 5.82
C HIS A 127 1.50 39.77 4.37
N VAL A 128 0.19 39.86 4.19
CA VAL A 128 -0.40 40.44 2.96
C VAL A 128 -0.36 41.94 3.18
N HIS A 129 0.70 42.57 2.67
CA HIS A 129 0.73 44.02 2.52
C HIS A 129 -0.27 44.35 1.42
N TYR A 130 -1.45 44.84 1.79
CA TYR A 130 -2.31 45.53 0.83
C TYR A 130 -1.67 46.90 0.62
N PRO A 131 -1.40 47.32 -0.64
CA PRO A 131 -1.09 48.73 -0.89
C PRO A 131 -2.34 49.56 -0.56
N ASP A 132 -2.15 50.64 0.19
CA ASP A 132 -3.20 51.63 0.40
C ASP A 132 -3.60 52.22 -0.98
N ASN A 133 -4.91 52.28 -1.23
CA ASN A 133 -5.50 52.89 -2.42
C ASN A 133 -5.14 54.38 -2.56
#